data_AF-X0VKS3-F1
#
_entry.id   AF-X0VKS3-F1
#
_cell.length_a   1.000
_cell.length_b   1.000
_cell.length_c   1.000
_cell.angle_alpha   90.00
_cell.angle_beta   90.00
_cell.angle_gamma   90.00
#
_symmetry.space_group_name_H-M   'P 1'
#
loop_
_entity.id
_entity.type
_entity.pdbx_description
1 polymer ?
#
loop_
_entity_poly.entity_id
_entity_poly.type
_entity_poly.pdbx_seq_one_letter_code
_entity_poly.pdbx_strand_id
1 'polypeptide(L)'
;FRYVIDFGNLGPDEGKGGKFLVLPPGYEGPVPDGYHVARTNTYGNWVIWRGYQVDGTTAQAVNATKEKFRIYPLSQMENPPEMTFVNASGQFMNTIHRMDANIFEEINEVVQAEPLMGESPELLGHLAAIGIVKGQPFEPDERMRAILKAAAKAGSVTVKTVISKPRDERFYWYPGESNWQTAFPGRAYTWELDGVTLHDIRAAFHFYATGITPAMALKLVGKGSQYAFTYLDSNGNPLDGSKTYKVNVPADVPAKDFWSFTLYDNQTR
;
A
#
# COMPACT_ATOMS: atom_id res chain seq x y z
N PHE A 1 4.42 -0.64 -3.09
CA PHE A 1 3.65 -1.86 -3.40
C PHE A 1 3.22 -1.86 -4.86
N ARG A 2 3.03 -3.04 -5.45
CA ARG A 2 2.39 -3.24 -6.76
C ARG A 2 1.22 -4.20 -6.58
N TYR A 3 0.14 -3.94 -7.31
CA TYR A 3 -1.01 -4.83 -7.33
C TYR A 3 -0.65 -6.14 -8.04
N VAL A 4 -1.05 -7.27 -7.46
CA VAL A 4 -0.86 -8.61 -8.05
C VAL A 4 -2.21 -9.16 -8.49
N ILE A 5 -3.10 -9.42 -7.53
CA ILE A 5 -4.45 -9.94 -7.78
C ILE A 5 -5.33 -9.67 -6.55
N ASP A 6 -6.61 -9.39 -6.78
CA ASP A 6 -7.63 -9.36 -5.73
C ASP A 6 -8.28 -10.75 -5.57
N PHE A 7 -8.83 -11.01 -4.38
CA PHE A 7 -9.72 -12.14 -4.12
C PHE A 7 -10.91 -11.68 -3.28
N GLY A 8 -12.01 -12.44 -3.30
CA GLY A 8 -13.30 -12.05 -2.74
C GLY A 8 -14.14 -11.28 -3.77
N ASN A 9 -14.97 -10.35 -3.30
CA ASN A 9 -16.01 -9.69 -4.12
C ASN A 9 -15.52 -8.97 -5.38
N LEU A 10 -14.24 -8.60 -5.41
CA LEU A 10 -13.58 -7.88 -6.51
C LEU A 10 -12.47 -8.69 -7.19
N GLY A 11 -12.23 -9.91 -6.71
CA GLY A 11 -11.34 -10.86 -7.36
C GLY A 11 -12.07 -11.66 -8.44
N PRO A 12 -11.32 -12.49 -9.19
CA PRO A 12 -11.89 -13.38 -10.20
C PRO A 12 -12.76 -14.49 -9.63
N ASP A 13 -12.73 -14.71 -8.31
CA ASP A 13 -13.61 -15.64 -7.60
C ASP A 13 -14.99 -15.04 -7.28
N GLU A 14 -15.18 -13.73 -7.46
CA GLU A 14 -16.46 -13.02 -7.24
C GLU A 14 -17.09 -13.26 -5.86
N GLY A 15 -16.28 -13.51 -4.83
CA GLY A 15 -16.74 -13.80 -3.48
C GLY A 15 -17.27 -15.23 -3.28
N LYS A 16 -17.20 -16.09 -4.29
CA LYS A 16 -17.57 -17.52 -4.21
C LYS A 16 -16.44 -18.38 -3.63
N GLY A 17 -15.24 -17.79 -3.48
CA GLY A 17 -14.02 -18.50 -3.11
C GLY A 17 -13.39 -19.22 -4.30
N GLY A 18 -12.09 -19.46 -4.22
CA GLY A 18 -11.34 -20.08 -5.30
C GLY A 18 -9.92 -20.43 -4.89
N LYS A 19 -9.21 -21.12 -5.80
CA LYS A 19 -7.79 -21.41 -5.65
C LYS A 19 -6.99 -20.35 -6.40
N PHE A 20 -6.00 -19.79 -5.74
CA PHE A 20 -5.13 -18.76 -6.31
C PHE A 20 -3.71 -19.29 -6.34
N LEU A 21 -3.01 -19.04 -7.44
CA LEU A 21 -1.62 -19.46 -7.60
C LEU A 21 -0.76 -18.26 -7.94
N VAL A 22 0.07 -17.86 -6.97
CA VAL A 22 1.08 -16.81 -7.17
C VAL A 22 2.38 -17.48 -7.59
N LEU A 23 2.80 -17.23 -8.83
CA LEU A 23 3.98 -17.83 -9.43
C LEU A 23 5.16 -16.85 -9.37
N PRO A 24 6.33 -17.30 -8.87
CA PRO A 24 7.50 -16.45 -8.77
C PRO A 24 8.09 -16.13 -10.14
N PRO A 25 9.01 -15.15 -10.22
CA PRO A 25 9.80 -14.86 -11.41
C PRO A 25 10.49 -16.12 -11.95
N GLY A 26 10.39 -16.35 -13.27
CA GLY A 26 11.07 -17.47 -13.93
C GLY A 26 10.47 -18.85 -13.69
N TYR A 27 9.25 -18.98 -13.13
CA TYR A 27 8.60 -20.29 -12.99
C TYR A 27 8.18 -20.88 -14.34
N GLU A 28 8.80 -22.01 -14.71
CA GLU A 28 8.57 -22.78 -15.95
C GLU A 28 7.88 -24.13 -15.70
N GLY A 29 7.56 -24.46 -14.44
CA GLY A 29 6.90 -25.71 -14.09
C GLY A 29 5.45 -25.80 -14.58
N PRO A 30 4.83 -26.99 -14.48
CA PRO A 30 3.44 -27.18 -14.86
C PRO A 30 2.50 -26.37 -13.95
N VAL A 31 1.52 -25.72 -14.56
CA VAL A 31 0.48 -24.96 -13.85
C VAL A 31 -0.81 -25.80 -13.86
N PRO A 32 -1.30 -26.26 -12.70
CA PRO A 32 -2.51 -27.07 -12.64
C PRO A 32 -3.76 -26.26 -13.01
N ASP A 33 -4.76 -26.95 -13.56
CA ASP A 33 -6.06 -26.37 -13.88
C ASP A 33 -6.84 -25.97 -12.62
N GLY A 34 -7.78 -25.04 -12.79
CA GLY A 34 -8.69 -24.60 -11.72
C GLY A 34 -8.11 -23.58 -10.74
N TYR A 35 -7.00 -22.93 -11.10
CA TYR A 35 -6.40 -21.83 -10.35
C TYR A 35 -6.56 -20.49 -11.06
N HIS A 36 -6.79 -19.43 -10.28
CA HIS A 36 -6.58 -18.05 -10.71
C HIS A 36 -5.09 -17.73 -10.57
N VAL A 37 -4.39 -17.68 -11.70
CA VAL A 37 -2.92 -17.58 -11.73
C VAL A 37 -2.49 -16.12 -11.81
N ALA A 38 -1.58 -15.71 -10.93
CA ALA A 38 -0.90 -14.43 -10.98
C ALA A 38 0.61 -14.65 -11.05
N ARG A 39 1.28 -14.06 -12.05
CA ARG A 39 2.74 -14.13 -12.20
C ARG A 39 3.35 -12.83 -11.67
N THR A 40 4.31 -12.96 -10.76
CA THR A 40 4.96 -11.80 -10.12
C THR A 40 6.37 -11.62 -10.66
N ASN A 41 6.87 -10.39 -10.63
CA ASN A 41 8.26 -10.07 -10.95
C ASN A 41 9.14 -9.92 -9.69
N THR A 42 8.61 -10.22 -8.52
CA THR A 42 9.28 -10.29 -7.22
C THR A 42 8.98 -11.61 -6.52
N TYR A 43 9.85 -12.05 -5.62
CA TYR A 43 9.67 -13.19 -4.73
C TYR A 43 8.78 -12.83 -3.54
N GLY A 44 8.97 -11.64 -2.96
CA GLY A 44 8.17 -11.13 -1.87
C GLY A 44 6.75 -10.77 -2.30
N ASN A 45 5.76 -11.30 -1.58
CA ASN A 45 4.34 -11.02 -1.79
C ASN A 45 3.65 -10.81 -0.44
N TRP A 46 2.70 -9.88 -0.42
CA TRP A 46 1.91 -9.58 0.78
C TRP A 46 0.43 -9.83 0.49
N VAL A 47 -0.13 -10.83 1.17
CA VAL A 47 -1.54 -11.23 1.04
C VAL A 47 -2.32 -10.66 2.21
N ILE A 48 -3.36 -9.89 1.92
CA ILE A 48 -4.22 -9.25 2.93
C ILE A 48 -5.66 -9.48 2.54
N TRP A 49 -6.50 -9.71 3.53
CA TRP A 49 -7.95 -9.60 3.41
C TRP A 49 -8.53 -8.90 4.62
N ARG A 50 -9.74 -8.39 4.45
CA ARG A 50 -10.52 -7.80 5.53
C ARG A 50 -11.76 -8.64 5.75
N GLY A 51 -11.93 -9.13 6.96
CA GLY A 51 -13.21 -9.65 7.41
C GLY A 51 -14.09 -8.51 7.88
N TYR A 52 -15.39 -8.59 7.58
CA TYR A 52 -16.36 -7.63 8.08
C TYR A 52 -16.79 -7.98 9.50
N GLN A 53 -17.07 -6.95 10.30
CA GLN A 53 -17.73 -7.14 11.58
C GLN A 53 -19.22 -7.42 11.35
N VAL A 54 -19.77 -8.30 12.19
CA VAL A 54 -21.21 -8.54 12.28
C VAL A 54 -21.61 -8.28 13.72
N ASP A 55 -22.62 -7.45 13.93
CA ASP A 55 -23.08 -7.04 15.27
C ASP A 55 -21.95 -6.54 16.20
N GLY A 56 -20.96 -5.83 15.62
CA GLY A 56 -19.81 -5.28 16.34
C GLY A 56 -18.72 -6.29 16.73
N THR A 57 -18.83 -7.56 16.33
CA THR A 57 -17.84 -8.61 16.63
C THR A 57 -17.04 -9.05 15.40
N THR A 58 -15.78 -9.44 15.63
CA THR A 58 -14.87 -10.01 14.62
C THR A 58 -14.89 -11.54 14.61
N ALA A 59 -15.61 -12.18 15.53
CA ALA A 59 -15.56 -13.63 15.75
C ALA A 59 -15.87 -14.44 14.48
N GLN A 60 -16.91 -14.04 13.73
CA GLN A 60 -17.29 -14.71 12.49
C GLN A 60 -16.16 -14.67 11.45
N ALA A 61 -15.56 -13.50 11.24
CA ALA A 61 -14.45 -13.33 10.30
C ALA A 61 -13.22 -14.16 10.69
N VAL A 62 -12.88 -14.17 11.98
CA VAL A 62 -11.74 -14.94 12.51
C VAL A 62 -11.97 -16.44 12.35
N ASN A 63 -13.15 -16.94 12.72
CA ASN A 63 -13.47 -18.36 12.61
C ASN A 63 -13.51 -18.83 11.16
N ALA A 64 -14.18 -18.07 10.28
CA ALA A 64 -14.22 -18.38 8.85
C ALA A 64 -12.82 -18.41 8.23
N THR A 65 -11.94 -17.50 8.65
CA THR A 65 -10.53 -17.48 8.22
C THR A 65 -9.82 -18.77 8.64
N LYS A 66 -9.90 -19.16 9.91
CA LYS A 66 -9.25 -20.38 10.43
C LYS A 66 -9.76 -21.64 9.73
N GLU A 67 -11.06 -21.71 9.50
CA GLU A 67 -11.70 -22.86 8.87
C GLU A 67 -11.35 -23.00 7.39
N LYS A 68 -11.37 -21.89 6.63
CA LYS A 68 -11.38 -21.93 5.15
C LYS A 68 -10.08 -21.48 4.49
N PHE A 69 -9.32 -20.57 5.10
CA PHE A 69 -8.13 -20.02 4.46
C PHE A 69 -6.97 -21.01 4.55
N ARG A 70 -6.31 -21.26 3.41
CA ARG A 70 -5.12 -22.11 3.31
C ARG A 70 -4.10 -21.43 2.42
N ILE A 71 -2.84 -21.46 2.82
CA ILE A 71 -1.69 -21.06 1.99
C ILE A 71 -0.59 -22.10 2.15
N TYR A 72 -0.07 -22.59 1.04
CA TYR A 72 0.96 -23.63 1.02
C TYR A 72 1.72 -23.61 -0.31
N PRO A 73 2.98 -24.09 -0.34
CA PRO A 73 3.71 -24.27 -1.59
C PRO A 73 2.97 -25.23 -2.53
N LEU A 74 2.96 -24.93 -3.84
CA LEU A 74 2.28 -25.76 -4.83
C LEU A 74 2.74 -27.24 -4.78
N SER A 75 4.02 -27.49 -4.51
CA SER A 75 4.60 -28.83 -4.39
C SER A 75 4.01 -29.68 -3.25
N GLN A 76 3.27 -29.07 -2.32
CA GLN A 76 2.63 -29.74 -1.18
C GLN A 76 1.11 -29.86 -1.35
N MET A 77 0.57 -29.61 -2.55
CA MET A 77 -0.89 -29.58 -2.76
C MET A 77 -1.62 -30.88 -2.41
N GLU A 78 -0.97 -32.04 -2.56
CA GLU A 78 -1.54 -33.35 -2.23
C GLU A 78 -1.57 -33.61 -0.72
N ASN A 79 -0.69 -32.97 0.05
CA ASN A 79 -0.67 -33.06 1.50
C ASN A 79 -0.24 -31.71 2.11
N PRO A 80 -1.14 -30.71 2.12
CA PRO A 80 -0.82 -29.38 2.60
C PRO A 80 -0.47 -29.39 4.09
N PRO A 81 0.54 -28.62 4.52
CA PRO A 81 0.87 -28.50 5.93
C PRO A 81 -0.25 -27.83 6.72
N GLU A 82 -0.29 -28.09 8.02
CA GLU A 82 -1.23 -27.43 8.92
C GLU A 82 -0.93 -25.93 9.03
N MET A 83 -1.98 -25.11 8.94
CA MET A 83 -1.88 -23.66 9.05
C MET A 83 -1.66 -23.22 10.50
N THR A 84 -0.66 -22.38 10.73
CA THR A 84 -0.50 -21.66 11.99
C THR A 84 -1.15 -20.28 11.90
N PHE A 85 -2.02 -19.95 12.88
CA PHE A 85 -2.63 -18.63 12.99
C PHE A 85 -2.11 -17.91 14.23
N VAL A 86 -1.47 -16.77 14.04
CA VAL A 86 -0.92 -15.93 15.12
C VAL A 86 -1.87 -14.75 15.37
N ASN A 87 -2.30 -14.57 16.60
CA ASN A 87 -3.06 -13.39 17.01
C ASN A 87 -2.11 -12.25 17.37
N ALA A 88 -2.06 -11.21 16.53
CA ALA A 88 -1.26 -10.01 16.78
C ALA A 88 -2.07 -8.84 17.39
N SER A 89 -3.33 -9.06 17.78
CA SER A 89 -4.17 -8.02 18.39
C SER A 89 -3.56 -7.51 19.70
N GLY A 90 -3.45 -6.19 19.83
CA GLY A 90 -2.86 -5.53 21.00
C GLY A 90 -1.34 -5.66 21.12
N GLN A 91 -0.67 -6.30 20.15
CA GLN A 91 0.78 -6.37 20.10
C GLN A 91 1.35 -5.11 19.43
N PHE A 92 2.48 -4.62 19.93
CA PHE A 92 3.17 -3.51 19.30
C PHE A 92 3.70 -3.93 17.93
N MET A 93 3.39 -3.15 16.90
CA MET A 93 3.91 -3.31 15.56
C MET A 93 4.14 -1.94 14.93
N ASN A 94 5.34 -1.71 14.41
CA ASN A 94 5.65 -0.53 13.62
C ASN A 94 5.91 -0.93 12.17
N THR A 95 5.09 -0.42 11.26
CA THR A 95 5.20 -0.68 9.80
C THR A 95 5.64 0.56 9.03
N ILE A 96 6.14 1.59 9.71
CA ILE A 96 6.57 2.84 9.11
C ILE A 96 8.03 2.72 8.68
N HIS A 97 8.31 3.10 7.44
CA HIS A 97 9.67 3.16 6.91
C HIS A 97 10.52 4.20 7.64
N ARG A 98 11.83 3.96 7.69
CA ARG A 98 12.78 4.94 8.24
C ARG A 98 12.73 6.25 7.44
N MET A 99 12.75 7.37 8.15
CA MET A 99 12.71 8.72 7.57
C MET A 99 14.06 9.45 7.70
N ASP A 100 15.13 8.69 7.92
CA ASP A 100 16.51 9.14 8.04
C ASP A 100 17.42 8.37 7.05
N ALA A 101 18.74 8.57 7.15
CA ALA A 101 19.71 7.98 6.23
C ALA A 101 19.65 6.44 6.16
N ASN A 102 19.10 5.78 7.17
CA ASN A 102 19.00 4.34 7.21
C ASN A 102 17.90 3.78 6.27
N ILE A 103 17.10 4.65 5.64
CA ILE A 103 16.17 4.25 4.56
C ILE A 103 16.91 3.63 3.37
N PHE A 104 18.15 4.07 3.10
CA PHE A 104 18.96 3.53 2.01
C PHE A 104 19.41 2.09 2.28
N GLU A 105 19.53 1.70 3.55
CA GLU A 105 19.74 0.30 3.93
C GLU A 105 18.51 -0.54 3.62
N GLU A 106 17.29 -0.08 3.98
CA GLU A 106 16.04 -0.78 3.64
C GLU A 106 15.89 -0.93 2.12
N ILE A 107 16.19 0.11 1.35
CA ILE A 107 16.16 0.06 -0.12
C ILE A 107 17.19 -0.95 -0.63
N ASN A 108 18.41 -0.95 -0.09
CA ASN A 108 19.43 -1.92 -0.46
C ASN A 108 18.98 -3.35 -0.13
N GLU A 109 18.41 -3.61 1.04
CA GLU A 109 17.87 -4.93 1.42
C GLU A 109 16.87 -5.44 0.39
N VAL A 110 15.95 -4.58 -0.08
CA VAL A 110 14.99 -4.93 -1.13
C VAL A 110 15.71 -5.24 -2.45
N VAL A 111 16.66 -4.41 -2.87
CA VAL A 111 17.47 -4.68 -4.08
C VAL A 111 18.21 -6.01 -3.96
N GLN A 112 18.80 -6.33 -2.80
CA GLN A 112 19.50 -7.59 -2.59
C GLN A 112 18.57 -8.80 -2.52
N ALA A 113 17.34 -8.65 -2.02
CA ALA A 113 16.36 -9.74 -1.95
C ALA A 113 15.70 -10.05 -3.30
N GLU A 114 15.34 -9.01 -4.06
CA GLU A 114 14.46 -9.13 -5.24
C GLU A 114 15.23 -9.20 -6.57
N PRO A 115 14.72 -9.88 -7.61
CA PRO A 115 15.41 -9.91 -8.90
C PRO A 115 15.35 -8.55 -9.58
N LEU A 116 16.32 -8.23 -10.44
CA LEU A 116 16.41 -6.92 -11.11
C LEU A 116 15.18 -6.61 -11.96
N MET A 117 14.54 -7.62 -12.57
CA MET A 117 13.28 -7.46 -13.31
C MET A 117 12.10 -6.99 -12.43
N GLY A 118 12.27 -7.01 -11.12
CA GLY A 118 11.32 -6.50 -10.14
C GLY A 118 11.20 -4.98 -10.18
N GLU A 119 12.13 -4.24 -10.78
CA GLU A 119 12.06 -2.78 -10.87
C GLU A 119 12.62 -2.28 -12.21
N SER A 120 12.28 -1.04 -12.58
CA SER A 120 12.74 -0.44 -13.83
C SER A 120 14.28 -0.26 -13.84
N PRO A 121 14.94 -0.55 -14.98
CA PRO A 121 16.38 -0.31 -15.11
C PRO A 121 16.79 1.15 -14.84
N GLU A 122 15.92 2.11 -15.13
CA GLU A 122 16.16 3.53 -14.86
C GLU A 122 16.25 3.82 -13.36
N LEU A 123 15.28 3.37 -12.57
CA LEU A 123 15.31 3.53 -11.11
C LEU A 123 16.50 2.78 -10.49
N LEU A 124 16.78 1.57 -10.96
CA LEU A 124 17.96 0.81 -10.54
C LEU A 124 19.26 1.54 -10.89
N GLY A 125 19.32 2.25 -12.02
CA GLY A 125 20.45 3.09 -12.40
C GLY A 125 20.67 4.25 -11.43
N HIS A 126 19.61 4.90 -10.97
CA HIS A 126 19.69 5.93 -9.93
C HIS A 126 20.20 5.37 -8.59
N LEU A 127 19.76 4.17 -8.21
CA LEU A 127 20.26 3.48 -7.01
C LEU A 127 21.74 3.08 -7.15
N ALA A 128 22.14 2.58 -8.31
CA ALA A 128 23.53 2.24 -8.60
C ALA A 128 24.45 3.47 -8.51
N ALA A 129 24.00 4.63 -8.95
CA ALA A 129 24.76 5.89 -8.87
C ALA A 129 25.08 6.33 -7.44
N ILE A 130 24.32 5.86 -6.45
CA ILE A 130 24.58 6.11 -5.01
C ILE A 130 25.21 4.90 -4.31
N GLY A 131 25.60 3.86 -5.05
CA GLY A 131 26.29 2.69 -4.53
C GLY A 131 25.39 1.51 -4.16
N ILE A 132 24.09 1.55 -4.43
CA ILE A 132 23.18 0.42 -4.21
C ILE A 132 23.13 -0.43 -5.47
N VAL A 133 23.84 -1.56 -5.47
CA VAL A 133 23.98 -2.46 -6.62
C VAL A 133 23.70 -3.90 -6.21
N LYS A 134 22.90 -4.62 -6.99
CA LYS A 134 22.61 -6.04 -6.76
C LYS A 134 23.90 -6.87 -6.67
N GLY A 135 23.99 -7.70 -5.64
CA GLY A 135 25.13 -8.58 -5.37
C GLY A 135 26.35 -7.89 -4.77
N GLN A 136 26.26 -6.60 -4.44
CA GLN A 136 27.35 -5.83 -3.83
C GLN A 136 26.95 -5.34 -2.43
N PRO A 137 27.90 -5.26 -1.48
CA PRO A 137 27.65 -4.62 -0.20
C PRO A 137 27.43 -3.12 -0.40
N PHE A 138 26.57 -2.53 0.42
CA PHE A 138 26.32 -1.08 0.43
C PHE A 138 27.19 -0.41 1.48
N GLU A 139 28.37 0.06 1.07
CA GLU A 139 29.39 0.64 1.96
C GLU A 139 29.75 2.07 1.51
N PRO A 140 28.85 3.06 1.64
CA PRO A 140 29.11 4.43 1.20
C PRO A 140 30.30 5.03 1.95
N ASP A 141 31.17 5.77 1.27
CA ASP A 141 32.25 6.52 1.92
C ASP A 141 31.69 7.70 2.76
N GLU A 142 32.56 8.39 3.49
CA GLU A 142 32.15 9.53 4.34
C GLU A 142 31.40 10.61 3.54
N ARG A 143 31.88 10.91 2.33
CA ARG A 143 31.25 11.89 1.44
C ARG A 143 29.84 11.46 1.06
N MET A 144 29.65 10.21 0.64
CA MET A 144 28.35 9.67 0.24
C MET A 144 27.39 9.58 1.43
N ARG A 145 27.87 9.16 2.62
CA ARG A 145 27.04 9.16 3.84
C ARG A 145 26.48 10.54 4.16
N ALA A 146 27.29 11.60 4.01
CA ALA A 146 26.85 12.97 4.20
C ALA A 146 25.75 13.38 3.20
N ILE A 147 25.92 13.01 1.92
CA ILE A 147 24.92 13.26 0.85
C ILE A 147 23.61 12.53 1.16
N LEU A 148 23.67 11.23 1.47
CA LEU A 148 22.49 10.42 1.77
C LEU A 148 21.74 10.92 3.00
N LYS A 149 22.44 11.34 4.05
CA LYS A 149 21.82 11.95 5.23
C LYS A 149 21.07 13.25 4.88
N ALA A 150 21.67 14.11 4.07
CA ALA A 150 21.01 15.32 3.59
C ALA A 150 19.79 14.99 2.69
N ALA A 151 19.94 14.02 1.80
CA ALA A 151 18.88 13.55 0.89
C ALA A 151 17.69 12.97 1.66
N ALA A 152 17.91 12.11 2.66
CA ALA A 152 16.84 11.56 3.49
C ALA A 152 16.09 12.66 4.26
N LYS A 153 16.81 13.66 4.80
CA LYS A 153 16.19 14.80 5.47
C LYS A 153 15.33 15.63 4.50
N ALA A 154 15.79 15.85 3.27
CA ALA A 154 15.01 16.56 2.25
C ALA A 154 13.80 15.73 1.80
N GLY A 155 13.99 14.44 1.52
CA GLY A 155 12.94 13.52 1.05
C GLY A 155 11.82 13.34 2.08
N SER A 156 12.18 13.18 3.36
CA SER A 156 11.20 13.03 4.45
C SER A 156 10.28 14.24 4.61
N VAL A 157 10.80 15.47 4.45
CA VAL A 157 9.97 16.68 4.43
C VAL A 157 9.18 16.77 3.13
N THR A 158 9.82 16.46 2.00
CA THR A 158 9.18 16.54 0.66
C THR A 158 7.93 15.68 0.61
N VAL A 159 8.00 14.40 0.96
CA VAL A 159 6.85 13.49 0.86
C VAL A 159 5.69 13.90 1.77
N LYS A 160 6.00 14.42 2.96
CA LYS A 160 5.01 15.02 3.87
C LYS A 160 4.34 16.24 3.24
N THR A 161 5.10 17.10 2.59
CA THR A 161 4.56 18.29 1.92
C THR A 161 3.69 17.90 0.73
N VAL A 162 4.11 16.93 -0.09
CA VAL A 162 3.32 16.49 -1.25
C VAL A 162 1.94 16.01 -0.82
N ILE A 163 1.83 15.19 0.24
CA ILE A 163 0.52 14.67 0.65
C ILE A 163 -0.31 15.65 1.49
N SER A 164 0.33 16.51 2.29
CA SER A 164 -0.41 17.40 3.21
C SER A 164 -0.94 18.66 2.54
N LYS A 165 -0.21 19.18 1.54
CA LYS A 165 -0.57 20.36 0.77
C LYS A 165 -0.10 20.23 -0.68
N PRO A 166 -0.70 19.31 -1.46
CA PRO A 166 -0.33 19.09 -2.85
C PRO A 166 -0.57 20.34 -3.70
N ARG A 167 0.30 20.55 -4.69
CA ARG A 167 0.11 21.60 -5.71
C ARG A 167 -0.80 21.16 -6.86
N ASP A 168 -0.86 19.86 -7.08
CA ASP A 168 -1.65 19.25 -8.14
C ASP A 168 -3.12 19.17 -7.70
N GLU A 169 -3.99 19.87 -8.41
CA GLU A 169 -5.42 19.94 -8.11
C GLU A 169 -6.11 18.57 -8.13
N ARG A 170 -5.55 17.58 -8.83
CA ARG A 170 -6.09 16.20 -8.88
C ARG A 170 -6.09 15.51 -7.51
N PHE A 171 -5.33 16.02 -6.54
CA PHE A 171 -5.41 15.55 -5.16
C PHE A 171 -6.68 15.99 -4.44
N TYR A 172 -7.42 16.98 -4.94
CA TYR A 172 -8.59 17.52 -4.25
C TYR A 172 -9.87 16.96 -4.85
N TRP A 173 -10.82 16.59 -3.98
CA TRP A 173 -12.17 16.21 -4.42
C TRP A 173 -12.94 17.40 -5.00
N TYR A 174 -12.71 18.59 -4.44
CA TYR A 174 -13.36 19.85 -4.84
C TYR A 174 -12.29 20.96 -4.94
N PRO A 175 -11.48 20.98 -6.01
CA PRO A 175 -10.41 21.96 -6.19
C PRO A 175 -10.93 23.40 -6.10
N GLY A 176 -10.25 24.25 -5.33
CA GLY A 176 -10.64 25.66 -5.11
C GLY A 176 -11.79 25.88 -4.12
N GLU A 177 -12.54 24.83 -3.75
CA GLU A 177 -13.71 24.94 -2.87
C GLU A 177 -13.49 24.28 -1.50
N SER A 178 -12.66 23.23 -1.43
CA SER A 178 -12.47 22.45 -0.21
C SER A 178 -11.05 21.89 -0.09
N ASN A 179 -10.64 21.60 1.15
CA ASN A 179 -9.38 20.93 1.46
C ASN A 179 -9.50 19.40 1.52
N TRP A 180 -10.67 18.83 1.22
CA TRP A 180 -10.83 17.38 1.10
C TRP A 180 -10.01 16.82 -0.06
N GLN A 181 -9.14 15.88 0.26
CA GLN A 181 -8.19 15.26 -0.65
C GLN A 181 -8.49 13.78 -0.89
N THR A 182 -8.01 13.25 -2.02
CA THR A 182 -8.00 11.84 -2.39
C THR A 182 -6.58 11.28 -2.35
N ALA A 183 -6.45 10.03 -1.95
CA ALA A 183 -5.19 9.31 -1.97
C ALA A 183 -4.84 8.77 -3.38
N PHE A 184 -5.80 8.85 -4.30
CA PHE A 184 -5.68 8.37 -5.68
C PHE A 184 -6.00 9.46 -6.71
N PRO A 185 -5.14 10.50 -6.85
CA PRO A 185 -5.26 11.46 -7.94
C PRO A 185 -5.37 10.74 -9.29
N GLY A 186 -6.38 11.10 -10.09
CA GLY A 186 -6.65 10.44 -11.38
C GLY A 186 -7.07 8.96 -11.27
N ARG A 187 -7.36 8.44 -10.07
CA ARG A 187 -7.65 7.01 -9.79
C ARG A 187 -6.51 6.06 -10.18
N ALA A 188 -5.29 6.58 -10.28
CA ALA A 188 -4.12 5.85 -10.76
C ALA A 188 -3.54 4.92 -9.69
N TYR A 189 -4.18 3.77 -9.43
CA TYR A 189 -3.67 2.78 -8.48
C TYR A 189 -2.37 2.09 -8.93
N THR A 190 -2.10 2.09 -10.23
CA THR A 190 -0.83 1.64 -10.82
C THR A 190 0.28 2.68 -10.71
N TRP A 191 -0.07 3.90 -10.29
CA TRP A 191 0.80 5.09 -10.30
C TRP A 191 1.23 5.53 -11.70
N GLU A 192 0.47 5.12 -12.71
CA GLU A 192 0.65 5.53 -14.09
C GLU A 192 -0.64 6.20 -14.56
N LEU A 193 -0.49 7.30 -15.29
CA LEU A 193 -1.60 8.02 -15.91
C LEU A 193 -1.11 8.59 -17.23
N ASP A 194 -1.88 8.41 -18.30
CA ASP A 194 -1.55 8.92 -19.65
C ASP A 194 -0.13 8.53 -20.13
N GLY A 195 0.32 7.32 -19.76
CA GLY A 195 1.63 6.79 -20.15
C GLY A 195 2.82 7.33 -19.34
N VAL A 196 2.59 8.12 -18.28
CA VAL A 196 3.65 8.62 -17.40
C VAL A 196 3.54 8.07 -15.97
N THR A 197 4.70 7.80 -15.36
CA THR A 197 4.79 7.40 -13.96
C THR A 197 4.68 8.61 -13.04
N LEU A 198 3.77 8.53 -12.08
CA LEU A 198 3.46 9.57 -11.11
C LEU A 198 4.24 9.33 -9.81
N HIS A 199 5.56 9.55 -9.85
CA HIS A 199 6.46 9.27 -8.72
C HIS A 199 6.07 10.01 -7.43
N ASP A 200 5.74 11.29 -7.52
CA ASP A 200 5.33 12.10 -6.36
C ASP A 200 4.04 11.58 -5.73
N ILE A 201 3.05 11.19 -6.55
CA ILE A 201 1.79 10.61 -6.07
C ILE A 201 2.04 9.26 -5.41
N ARG A 202 2.85 8.40 -6.03
CA ARG A 202 3.22 7.10 -5.46
C ARG A 202 3.92 7.28 -4.11
N ALA A 203 4.88 8.19 -4.01
CA ALA A 203 5.60 8.46 -2.77
C ALA A 203 4.66 9.01 -1.69
N ALA A 204 3.83 9.99 -2.03
CA ALA A 204 2.85 10.60 -1.13
C ALA A 204 1.85 9.58 -0.59
N PHE A 205 1.29 8.72 -1.46
CA PHE A 205 0.40 7.65 -1.05
C PHE A 205 1.08 6.68 -0.09
N HIS A 206 2.30 6.23 -0.39
CA HIS A 206 2.99 5.23 0.43
C HIS A 206 3.57 5.79 1.73
N PHE A 207 3.64 7.12 1.87
CA PHE A 207 3.84 7.77 3.16
C PHE A 207 2.54 7.78 3.98
N TYR A 208 1.40 8.07 3.35
CA TYR A 208 0.08 8.14 3.98
C TYR A 208 -0.51 6.77 4.35
N ALA A 209 -0.34 5.76 3.49
CA ALA A 209 -1.01 4.47 3.58
C ALA A 209 -0.15 3.32 3.03
N THR A 210 -0.62 2.09 3.26
CA THR A 210 0.06 0.86 2.84
C THR A 210 -0.93 -0.03 2.09
N GLY A 211 -0.45 -0.78 1.09
CA GLY A 211 -1.27 -1.66 0.25
C GLY A 211 -1.93 -0.93 -0.91
N ILE A 212 -2.24 -1.66 -1.98
CA ILE A 212 -2.84 -1.08 -3.18
C ILE A 212 -3.69 -2.11 -3.92
N THR A 213 -4.88 -1.70 -4.34
CA THR A 213 -5.82 -2.51 -5.14
C THR A 213 -6.70 -1.57 -5.97
N PRO A 214 -7.12 -1.97 -7.18
CA PRO A 214 -8.12 -1.23 -7.95
C PRO A 214 -9.40 -0.97 -7.15
N ALA A 215 -9.77 -1.84 -6.20
CA ALA A 215 -10.92 -1.69 -5.32
C ALA A 215 -10.94 -0.40 -4.49
N MET A 216 -9.77 0.17 -4.21
CA MET A 216 -9.62 1.39 -3.40
C MET A 216 -9.64 2.67 -4.26
N ALA A 217 -9.42 2.56 -5.57
CA ALA A 217 -9.21 3.70 -6.46
C ALA A 217 -10.28 3.84 -7.54
N LEU A 218 -10.76 2.73 -8.10
CA LEU A 218 -11.73 2.73 -9.18
C LEU A 218 -13.14 3.03 -8.68
N LYS A 219 -13.93 3.72 -9.50
CA LYS A 219 -15.33 4.04 -9.18
C LYS A 219 -16.22 2.83 -9.49
N LEU A 220 -16.37 1.94 -8.51
CA LEU A 220 -17.26 0.78 -8.59
C LEU A 220 -18.47 1.04 -7.68
N VAL A 221 -19.64 1.32 -8.28
CA VAL A 221 -20.83 1.65 -7.48
C VAL A 221 -21.23 0.46 -6.61
N GLY A 222 -21.33 0.68 -5.30
CA GLY A 222 -21.72 -0.33 -4.33
C GLY A 222 -20.69 -1.44 -4.07
N LYS A 223 -19.44 -1.27 -4.53
CA LYS A 223 -18.32 -2.20 -4.27
C LYS A 223 -17.03 -1.42 -3.99
N GLY A 224 -16.12 -2.02 -3.23
CA GLY A 224 -14.81 -1.42 -2.93
C GLY A 224 -14.89 -0.36 -1.83
N SER A 225 -13.95 0.57 -1.83
CA SER A 225 -13.87 1.64 -0.83
C SER A 225 -13.40 2.94 -1.46
N GLN A 226 -13.83 4.07 -0.92
CA GLN A 226 -13.38 5.40 -1.32
C GLN A 226 -12.89 6.14 -0.08
N TYR A 227 -11.81 6.91 -0.24
CA TYR A 227 -11.14 7.60 0.86
C TYR A 227 -11.10 9.09 0.57
N ALA A 228 -11.56 9.87 1.55
CA ALA A 228 -11.34 11.31 1.60
C ALA A 228 -10.59 11.61 2.90
N PHE A 229 -9.56 12.44 2.84
CA PHE A 229 -8.80 12.89 4.00
C PHE A 229 -8.48 14.38 3.88
N THR A 230 -8.05 15.01 4.96
CA THR A 230 -7.49 16.36 4.93
C THR A 230 -6.50 16.53 6.06
N TYR A 231 -5.43 17.29 5.80
CA TYR A 231 -4.51 17.79 6.82
C TYR A 231 -4.87 19.23 7.27
N LEU A 232 -5.83 19.87 6.61
CA LEU A 232 -6.15 21.28 6.74
C LEU A 232 -7.62 21.51 7.15
N ASP A 233 -7.86 22.57 7.92
CA ASP A 233 -9.18 23.10 8.24
C ASP A 233 -9.82 23.84 7.05
N SER A 234 -11.03 24.38 7.21
CA SER A 234 -11.73 25.13 6.14
C SER A 234 -11.03 26.41 5.70
N ASN A 235 -10.14 26.97 6.53
CA ASN A 235 -9.37 28.18 6.24
C ASN A 235 -7.99 27.85 5.65
N GLY A 236 -7.67 26.56 5.43
CA GLY A 236 -6.39 26.11 4.92
C GLY A 236 -5.27 26.07 5.97
N ASN A 237 -5.59 26.17 7.27
CA ASN A 237 -4.60 25.99 8.33
C ASN A 237 -4.42 24.50 8.65
N PRO A 238 -3.22 24.03 9.03
CA PRO A 238 -3.02 22.68 9.52
C PRO A 238 -3.90 22.35 10.72
N LEU A 239 -4.47 21.14 10.72
CA LEU A 239 -5.19 20.61 11.87
C LEU A 239 -4.24 20.41 13.05
N ASP A 240 -4.68 20.89 14.20
CA ASP A 240 -3.95 20.96 15.47
C ASP A 240 -4.79 20.32 16.58
N GLY A 241 -4.29 19.22 17.16
CA GLY A 241 -4.99 18.44 18.19
C GLY A 241 -5.26 19.18 19.50
N SER A 242 -4.69 20.38 19.70
CA SER A 242 -5.02 21.24 20.83
C SER A 242 -6.31 22.05 20.64
N LYS A 243 -6.91 22.02 19.44
CA LYS A 243 -8.11 22.78 19.08
C LYS A 243 -9.32 21.89 18.86
N THR A 244 -10.50 22.50 18.87
CA THR A 244 -11.77 21.84 18.59
C THR A 244 -12.22 22.11 17.16
N TYR A 245 -12.58 21.05 16.43
CA TYR A 245 -13.12 21.13 15.07
C TYR A 245 -14.51 20.51 15.01
N LYS A 246 -15.27 20.89 13.98
CA LYS A 246 -16.57 20.30 13.66
C LYS A 246 -16.58 19.89 12.20
N VAL A 247 -16.93 18.64 11.93
CA VAL A 247 -17.26 18.15 10.60
C VAL A 247 -18.76 17.96 10.52
N ASN A 248 -19.39 18.54 9.50
CA ASN A 248 -20.80 18.31 9.23
C ASN A 248 -20.94 17.20 8.19
N VAL A 249 -21.56 16.09 8.56
CA VAL A 249 -21.82 14.95 7.67
C VAL A 249 -23.30 14.93 7.32
N PRO A 250 -23.69 15.12 6.04
CA PRO A 250 -25.09 15.05 5.62
C PRO A 250 -25.72 13.66 5.89
N ALA A 251 -27.04 13.61 6.01
CA ALA A 251 -27.77 12.37 6.36
C ALA A 251 -27.56 11.23 5.35
N ASP A 252 -27.53 11.54 4.05
CA ASP A 252 -27.45 10.57 2.97
C ASP A 252 -26.01 10.36 2.49
N VAL A 253 -25.13 9.90 3.39
CA VAL A 253 -23.75 9.57 3.00
C VAL A 253 -23.78 8.49 1.92
N PRO A 254 -23.10 8.69 0.77
CA PRO A 254 -23.17 7.77 -0.37
C PRO A 254 -22.30 6.52 -0.16
N ALA A 255 -22.63 5.74 0.87
CA ALA A 255 -21.96 4.50 1.24
C ALA A 255 -23.00 3.39 1.45
N LYS A 256 -22.90 2.32 0.66
CA LYS A 256 -23.84 1.19 0.73
C LYS A 256 -23.72 0.40 2.02
N ASP A 257 -22.48 0.13 2.44
CA ASP A 257 -22.21 -0.73 3.61
C ASP A 257 -22.09 0.11 4.88
N PHE A 258 -21.12 1.03 4.94
CA PHE A 258 -20.93 1.97 6.05
C PHE A 258 -19.99 3.11 5.66
N TRP A 259 -19.92 4.15 6.51
CA TRP A 259 -18.87 5.15 6.49
C TRP A 259 -18.24 5.26 7.88
N SER A 260 -17.00 5.76 7.93
CA SER A 260 -16.30 6.01 9.18
C SER A 260 -15.45 7.27 9.08
N PHE A 261 -15.17 7.89 10.22
CA PHE A 261 -14.23 8.99 10.34
C PHE A 261 -13.12 8.60 11.31
N THR A 262 -11.87 8.63 10.88
CA THR A 262 -10.73 8.15 11.66
C THR A 262 -9.66 9.23 11.74
N LEU A 263 -9.15 9.45 12.94
CA LEU A 263 -8.07 10.39 13.20
C LEU A 263 -6.74 9.64 13.27
N TYR A 264 -5.72 10.21 12.66
CA TYR A 264 -4.33 9.73 12.69
C TYR A 264 -3.42 10.86 13.16
N ASP A 265 -2.29 10.52 13.78
CA ASP A 265 -1.29 11.51 14.17
C ASP A 265 -0.29 11.72 13.04
N ASN A 266 0.03 12.98 12.73
CA ASN A 266 0.88 13.31 11.58
C ASN A 266 2.37 12.93 11.77
N GLN A 267 2.76 12.34 12.90
CA GLN A 267 4.12 11.87 13.15
C GLN A 267 4.28 10.39 12.76
N THR A 268 3.31 9.54 13.11
CA THR A 268 3.32 8.10 12.82
C THR A 268 2.34 7.66 11.74
N ARG A 269 1.52 8.59 11.23
CA ARG A 269 1.00 8.70 9.85
C ARG A 269 0.14 9.95 9.68
#